data_AF-A0A7W9Q2D2-F1
#
_entry.id   AF-A0A7W9Q2D2-F1
#
_cell.length_a   1.000
_cell.length_b   1.000
_cell.length_c   1.000
_cell.angle_alpha   90.00
_cell.angle_beta   90.00
_cell.angle_gamma   90.00
#
_symmetry.space_group_name_H-M   'P 1'
#
loop_
_entity.id
_entity.type
_entity.pdbx_description
1 polymer ?
#
loop_
_entity_poly.entity_id
_entity_poly.type
_entity_poly.pdbx_seq_one_letter_code
_entity_poly.pdbx_strand_id
1 'polypeptide(L)' 'MTRTPIRWIPDDGSAAILNAYARRGERAGAVIRRALLLLARADGILNSRGRLVPQQGRRP' A
#
# COMPACT_ATOMS: atom_id res chain seq x y z
N MET A 1 -3.40 -12.58 29.16
CA MET A 1 -2.57 -11.50 28.59
C MET A 1 -3.41 -10.72 27.58
N THR A 2 -3.86 -9.52 27.94
CA THR A 2 -4.60 -8.61 27.04
C THR A 2 -3.62 -8.05 26.00
N ARG A 3 -3.83 -8.38 24.72
CA ARG A 3 -3.01 -7.86 23.63
C ARG A 3 -3.23 -6.35 23.55
N THR A 4 -2.18 -5.56 23.74
CA THR A 4 -2.24 -4.11 23.57
C THR A 4 -2.67 -3.80 22.13
N PRO A 5 -3.71 -2.98 21.91
CA PRO A 5 -4.17 -2.67 20.57
C PRO A 5 -3.05 -1.97 19.80
N ILE A 6 -2.79 -2.45 18.57
CA ILE A 6 -1.80 -1.83 17.68
C ILE A 6 -2.34 -0.45 17.31
N ARG A 7 -1.69 0.61 17.79
CA ARG A 7 -1.90 1.96 17.29
C ARG A 7 -1.13 2.11 15.99
N TRP A 8 -1.76 1.76 14.89
CA TRP A 8 -1.22 2.02 13.56
C TRP A 8 -1.40 3.50 13.22
N ILE A 9 -0.30 4.16 12.83
CA ILE A 9 -0.28 5.53 12.31
C ILE A 9 0.02 5.41 10.81
N PRO A 10 -0.88 5.86 9.92
CA PRO A 10 -0.66 5.80 8.49
C PRO A 10 0.49 6.73 8.07
N ASP A 11 1.33 6.27 7.16
CA ASP A 11 2.22 7.16 6.39
C ASP A 11 1.40 8.05 5.43
N ASP A 12 2.02 9.09 4.89
CA ASP A 12 1.36 10.06 3.99
C ASP A 12 0.64 9.38 2.82
N GLY A 13 1.20 8.30 2.26
CA GLY A 13 0.60 7.55 1.17
C GLY A 13 -0.64 6.78 1.61
N SER A 14 -0.56 6.05 2.72
CA SER A 14 -1.70 5.36 3.33
C SER A 14 -2.82 6.32 3.73
N ALA A 15 -2.46 7.48 4.31
CA ALA A 15 -3.41 8.52 4.70
C ALA A 15 -4.16 9.11 3.50
N ALA A 16 -3.47 9.34 2.38
CA ALA A 16 -4.10 9.83 1.15
C ALA A 16 -5.14 8.84 0.58
N ILE A 17 -4.86 7.53 0.63
CA ILE A 17 -5.80 6.49 0.18
C ILE A 17 -7.04 6.46 1.06
N LEU A 18 -6.88 6.50 2.39
CA LEU A 18 -8.00 6.49 3.32
C LEU A 18 -8.85 7.76 3.21
N ASN A 19 -8.23 8.92 3.02
CA ASN A 19 -8.93 10.18 2.81
C ASN A 19 -9.75 10.15 1.51
N ALA A 20 -9.20 9.58 0.44
CA ALA A 20 -9.90 9.46 -0.84
C ALA A 20 -11.12 8.51 -0.75
N TYR A 21 -11.03 7.43 0.02
CA TYR A 21 -12.17 6.58 0.38
C TYR A 21 -13.21 7.31 1.24
N ALA A 22 -12.76 7.99 2.30
CA ALA A 22 -13.62 8.71 3.24
C ALA A 22 -14.42 9.83 2.56
N ARG A 23 -13.87 10.43 1.49
CA ARG A 23 -14.53 11.46 0.67
C ARG A 23 -15.72 10.93 -0.16
N ARG A 24 -16.15 9.67 0.01
CA ARG A 24 -17.35 9.01 -0.58
C ARG A 24 -17.44 9.00 -2.12
N GLY A 25 -16.53 9.65 -2.83
CA GLY A 25 -16.54 9.77 -4.30
C GLY A 25 -15.70 8.73 -5.02
N GLU A 26 -14.78 8.03 -4.34
CA GLU A 26 -13.94 7.02 -4.97
C GLU A 26 -14.57 5.62 -4.88
N ARG A 27 -14.65 4.90 -6.00
CA ARG A 27 -15.20 3.54 -6.03
C ARG A 27 -14.29 2.62 -5.20
N ALA A 28 -14.88 1.74 -4.38
CA ALA A 28 -14.14 0.83 -3.51
C ALA A 28 -13.02 0.05 -4.22
N GLY A 29 -13.26 -0.39 -5.47
CA GLY A 29 -12.23 -1.08 -6.27
C GLY A 29 -11.00 -0.22 -6.59
N ALA A 30 -11.15 1.09 -6.77
CA ALA A 30 -10.02 2.00 -6.99
C ALA A 30 -9.18 2.19 -5.72
N VAL A 31 -9.83 2.26 -4.56
CA VAL A 31 -9.18 2.33 -3.24
C VAL A 31 -8.37 1.06 -2.96
N ILE A 32 -8.98 -0.11 -3.17
CA ILE A 32 -8.31 -1.41 -3.01
C ILE A 32 -7.10 -1.51 -3.95
N ARG A 33 -7.27 -1.13 -5.23
CA ARG A 33 -6.17 -1.13 -6.20
C ARG A 33 -5.00 -0.26 -5.73
N ARG A 34 -5.27 0.94 -5.21
CA ARG A 34 -4.23 1.84 -4.66
C ARG A 34 -3.54 1.24 -3.45
N ALA A 35 -4.29 0.64 -2.53
CA ALA A 35 -3.72 -0.03 -1.35
C ALA A 35 -2.79 -1.18 -1.75
N LEU A 36 -3.19 -2.01 -2.72
CA LEU A 36 -2.37 -3.12 -3.23
C LEU A 36 -1.08 -2.63 -3.90
N LEU A 37 -1.13 -1.54 -4.67
CA LEU A 37 0.05 -0.95 -5.29
C LEU A 37 1.03 -0.40 -4.24
N LEU A 38 0.51 0.19 -3.16
CA LEU A 38 1.33 0.74 -2.08
C LEU A 38 2.01 -0.38 -1.28
N LEU A 39 1.28 -1.46 -0.97
CA LEU A 39 1.83 -2.66 -0.36
C LEU A 39 2.91 -3.30 -1.24
N ALA A 40 2.63 -3.51 -2.54
CA ALA A 40 3.60 -4.09 -3.46
C ALA A 40 4.86 -3.23 -3.61
N ARG A 41 4.76 -1.90 -3.45
CA ARG A 41 5.93 -1.02 -3.41
C ARG A 41 6.72 -1.16 -2.10
N ALA A 42 6.03 -1.25 -0.96
CA ALA A 42 6.67 -1.47 0.34
C ALA A 42 7.41 -2.82 0.39
N ASP A 43 6.86 -3.85 -0.26
CA ASP A 43 7.47 -5.18 -0.41
C ASP A 43 8.56 -5.23 -1.49
N GLY A 44 8.86 -4.11 -2.17
CA GLY A 44 9.87 -4.05 -3.22
C GLY A 44 9.50 -4.76 -4.53
N ILE A 45 8.25 -5.20 -4.68
CA ILE A 45 7.72 -5.80 -5.91
C ILE A 45 7.58 -4.74 -7.00
N LEU A 46 7.15 -3.53 -6.63
CA LEU A 46 7.02 -2.38 -7.53
C LEU A 46 8.03 -1.28 -7.20
N ASN A 47 8.56 -0.65 -8.25
CA ASN A 47 9.37 0.54 -8.12
C ASN A 47 8.51 1.80 -7.90
N SER A 48 9.17 2.95 -7.72
CA SER A 48 8.50 4.24 -7.54
C SER A 48 7.61 4.69 -8.69
N ARG A 49 7.74 4.07 -9.87
CA ARG A 49 6.92 4.32 -11.06
C ARG A 49 5.78 3.31 -11.22
N GLY A 50 5.56 2.44 -10.23
CA GLY A 50 4.54 1.40 -10.27
C GLY A 50 4.83 0.28 -11.26
N ARG A 51 6.08 0.13 -11.70
CA ARG A 51 6.51 -0.99 -12.56
C ARG A 51 7.14 -2.08 -11.71
N LEU A 52 7.01 -3.33 -12.14
CA LEU A 52 7.69 -4.45 -11.50
C LEU A 52 9.19 -4.15 -11.40
N VAL A 53 9.74 -4.32 -10.20
CA VAL A 53 11.18 -4.39 -10.01
C VAL A 53 11.59 -5.74 -10.60
N PRO A 54 12.38 -5.79 -11.68
CA PRO A 54 12.89 -7.06 -12.16
C PRO A 54 13.73 -7.64 -11.02
N GLN A 55 13.37 -8.84 -10.55
CA GLN A 55 14.25 -9.60 -9.67
C GLN A 55 15.57 -9.77 -10.43
N GLN A 56 16.59 -8.99 -10.09
CA GLN A 56 17.94 -9.32 -10.52
C GLN A 56 18.17 -10.73 -10.01
N GLY A 57 18.36 -11.64 -10.97
CA GLY A 57 18.36 -13.08 -10.73
C GLY A 57 19.11 -13.40 -9.45
N ARG A 58 18.42 -14.09 -8.55
CA ARG A 58 19.04 -14.89 -7.50
C ARG A 58 20.02 -15.81 -8.22
N ARG A 59 21.29 -15.40 -8.30
CA ARG A 59 22.37 -16.27 -8.74
C ARG A 59 22.48 -17.36 -7.66
N PRO A 60 22.40 -18.65 -8.02
CA PRO A 60 22.78 -19.73 -7.12
C PRO A 60 24.26 -19.62 -6.73
#